data_AF-A0A529L4A7-F1
#
_entry.id   AF-A0A529L4A7-F1
#
_cell.length_a   1.000
_cell.length_b   1.000
_cell.length_c   1.000
_cell.angle_alpha   90.00
_cell.angle_beta   90.00
_cell.angle_gamma   90.00
#
_symmetry.space_group_name_H-M   'P 1'
#
loop_
_entity.id
_entity.type
_entity.pdbx_description
1 polymer ?
#
loop_
_entity_poly.entity_id
_entity_poly.type
_entity_poly.pdbx_seq_one_letter_code
_entity_poly.pdbx_strand_id
1 'polypeptide(L)'
;MYTGDLVDAEEALRMHLVNRIVPADQLKEKTENLARKLARMPVPALKFTKASINNQQMVAGLLPSFQYNIEAIAALHVTKQGREWMANLAKMSLQEYLAFRDGPFKGLD
;
A
#
# COMPACT_ATOMS: atom_id res chain seq x y z
N MET A 1 0.69 10.43 -3.61
CA MET A 1 -0.74 10.75 -3.85
C MET A 1 -1.03 12.09 -3.20
N TYR A 2 -1.96 12.88 -3.73
CA TYR A 2 -2.06 14.31 -3.41
C TYR A 2 -2.82 14.65 -2.13
N THR A 3 -3.82 13.85 -1.74
CA THR A 3 -4.69 14.15 -0.60
C THR A 3 -4.36 13.32 0.64
N GLY A 4 -3.94 12.07 0.44
CA GLY A 4 -3.62 11.16 1.55
C GLY A 4 -4.84 10.44 2.12
N ASP A 5 -5.97 10.49 1.40
CA ASP A 5 -7.24 9.91 1.84
C ASP A 5 -7.16 8.39 1.99
N LEU A 6 -8.01 7.87 2.87
CA LEU A 6 -8.14 6.44 3.09
C LEU A 6 -8.88 5.78 1.92
N VAL A 7 -8.38 4.62 1.51
CA VAL A 7 -9.03 3.77 0.50
C VAL A 7 -9.80 2.68 1.22
N ASP A 8 -11.11 2.64 1.06
CA ASP A 8 -11.95 1.56 1.60
C ASP A 8 -11.83 0.26 0.77
N ALA A 9 -12.48 -0.81 1.22
CA ALA A 9 -12.38 -2.12 0.59
C ALA A 9 -12.98 -2.14 -0.84
N GLU A 10 -14.07 -1.42 -1.08
CA GLU A 10 -14.76 -1.38 -2.37
C GLU A 10 -13.96 -0.60 -3.40
N GLU A 11 -13.41 0.55 -3.00
CA GLU A 11 -12.51 1.34 -3.84
C GLU A 11 -11.21 0.59 -4.13
N ALA A 12 -10.65 -0.10 -3.13
CA ALA A 12 -9.49 -0.97 -3.32
C ALA A 12 -9.78 -2.09 -4.34
N LEU A 13 -10.99 -2.66 -4.35
CA LEU A 13 -11.39 -3.67 -5.32
C LEU A 13 -11.56 -3.05 -6.72
N ARG A 14 -12.22 -1.89 -6.81
CA ARG A 14 -12.44 -1.15 -8.07
C ARG A 14 -11.14 -0.77 -8.76
N MET A 15 -10.11 -0.41 -7.98
CA MET A 15 -8.78 -0.08 -8.49
C MET A 15 -7.84 -1.29 -8.62
N HIS A 16 -8.33 -2.52 -8.35
CA HIS A 16 -7.55 -3.76 -8.37
C HIS A 16 -6.36 -3.81 -7.39
N LEU A 17 -6.40 -3.02 -6.30
CA LEU A 17 -5.46 -3.15 -5.18
C LEU A 17 -5.73 -4.45 -4.39
N VAL A 18 -7.00 -4.87 -4.31
CA VAL A 18 -7.41 -6.17 -3.80
C VAL A 18 -8.16 -6.96 -4.87
N ASN A 19 -8.14 -8.29 -4.76
CA ASN A 19 -8.76 -9.16 -5.77
C ASN A 19 -10.23 -9.52 -5.45
N ARG A 20 -10.58 -9.57 -4.15
CA ARG A 20 -11.90 -10.01 -3.65
C ARG A 20 -12.16 -9.40 -2.27
N ILE A 21 -13.40 -9.04 -2.00
CA ILE A 21 -13.91 -8.69 -0.67
C ILE A 21 -14.70 -9.90 -0.15
N VAL A 22 -14.50 -10.23 1.13
CA VAL A 22 -15.16 -11.36 1.79
C VAL A 22 -15.55 -10.97 3.21
N PRO A 23 -16.58 -11.60 3.80
CA PRO A 23 -16.88 -11.45 5.22
C PRO A 23 -15.65 -11.75 6.10
N ALA A 24 -15.47 -10.98 7.17
CA ALA A 24 -14.27 -11.04 8.01
C ALA A 24 -14.04 -12.43 8.63
N ASP A 25 -15.12 -13.10 9.05
CA ASP A 25 -15.12 -14.46 9.59
C ASP A 25 -14.75 -15.54 8.55
N GLN A 26 -14.89 -15.24 7.25
CA GLN A 26 -14.53 -16.14 6.15
C GLN A 26 -13.14 -15.91 5.57
N LEU A 27 -12.42 -14.86 5.98
CA LEU A 27 -11.13 -14.48 5.38
C LEU A 27 -10.13 -15.65 5.34
N LYS A 28 -9.98 -16.36 6.46
CA LYS A 28 -9.07 -17.51 6.58
C LYS A 28 -9.45 -18.63 5.61
N GLU A 29 -10.71 -19.03 5.61
CA GLU A 29 -11.22 -20.10 4.76
C GLU A 29 -11.04 -19.78 3.27
N LYS A 30 -11.43 -18.57 2.84
CA LYS A 30 -11.31 -18.16 1.43
C LYS A 30 -9.86 -18.05 0.97
N THR A 31 -8.95 -17.61 1.85
CA THR A 31 -7.52 -17.52 1.59
C THR A 31 -6.91 -18.92 1.46
N GLU A 32 -7.23 -19.84 2.38
CA GLU A 32 -6.78 -21.23 2.31
C GLU A 32 -7.29 -21.93 1.05
N ASN A 33 -8.55 -21.70 0.68
CA ASN A 33 -9.12 -22.25 -0.55
C ASN A 33 -8.35 -21.78 -1.80
N LEU A 34 -7.93 -20.52 -1.86
CA LEU A 34 -7.08 -20.01 -2.94
C LEU A 34 -5.71 -20.68 -2.94
N ALA A 35 -5.04 -20.74 -1.78
CA ALA A 35 -3.73 -21.38 -1.66
C ALA A 35 -3.79 -22.87 -2.05
N ARG A 36 -4.85 -23.58 -1.63
CA ARG A 36 -5.12 -24.97 -2.01
C ARG A 36 -5.32 -25.15 -3.51
N LYS A 37 -5.97 -24.19 -4.19
CA LYS A 37 -6.09 -24.20 -5.66
C LYS A 37 -4.71 -24.05 -6.32
N LEU A 38 -3.92 -23.07 -5.88
CA LEU A 38 -2.58 -22.83 -6.41
C LEU A 38 -1.65 -24.04 -6.19
N ALA A 39 -1.69 -24.66 -5.01
CA ALA A 39 -0.86 -25.82 -4.66
C ALA A 39 -1.12 -27.07 -5.53
N ARG A 40 -2.25 -27.13 -6.23
CA ARG A 40 -2.59 -28.22 -7.17
C ARG A 40 -2.09 -27.96 -8.59
N MET A 41 -1.60 -26.76 -8.89
CA MET A 41 -1.09 -26.41 -10.22
C MET A 41 0.33 -26.96 -10.41
N PRO A 42 0.72 -27.34 -11.64
CA PRO A 42 2.10 -27.71 -11.93
C PRO A 42 3.08 -26.59 -11.58
N VAL A 43 4.09 -26.91 -10.76
CA VAL A 43 5.10 -25.93 -10.30
C VAL A 43 5.78 -25.19 -11.46
N PRO A 44 6.18 -25.86 -12.58
CA PRO A 44 6.78 -25.14 -13.71
C PRO A 44 5.84 -24.09 -14.31
N ALA A 45 4.54 -24.37 -14.43
CA ALA A 45 3.56 -23.43 -14.97
C ALA A 45 3.46 -22.18 -14.08
N LEU A 46 3.30 -22.37 -12.76
CA LEU A 46 3.27 -21.25 -11.80
C LEU A 46 4.54 -20.39 -11.87
N LYS A 47 5.71 -21.03 -11.95
CA LYS A 47 7.00 -20.34 -12.03
C LYS A 47 7.09 -19.45 -13.26
N PHE A 48 6.78 -19.98 -14.45
CA PHE A 48 6.88 -19.21 -15.69
C PHE A 48 5.81 -18.14 -15.81
N THR A 49 4.57 -18.41 -15.37
CA THR A 49 3.51 -17.38 -15.32
C THR A 49 3.91 -16.22 -14.42
N LYS A 50 4.38 -16.50 -13.19
CA LYS A 50 4.85 -15.45 -12.27
C LYS A 50 6.04 -14.67 -12.85
N ALA A 51 7.00 -15.36 -13.46
CA ALA A 51 8.16 -14.70 -14.08
C ALA A 51 7.74 -13.76 -15.22
N SER A 52 6.80 -14.18 -16.07
CA SER A 52 6.28 -13.36 -17.17
C SER A 52 5.58 -12.09 -16.66
N ILE A 53 4.67 -12.23 -15.68
CA ILE A 53 3.96 -11.09 -15.07
C ILE A 53 4.94 -10.13 -14.40
N ASN A 54 5.91 -10.65 -13.63
CA ASN A 54 6.91 -9.81 -12.99
C ASN A 54 7.76 -9.06 -14.02
N ASN A 55 8.18 -9.72 -15.10
CA ASN A 55 8.95 -9.09 -16.16
C ASN A 55 8.20 -7.92 -16.81
N GLN A 56 6.87 -8.05 -17.02
CA GLN A 56 6.05 -6.96 -17.54
C GLN A 56 6.11 -5.72 -16.63
N GLN A 57 6.00 -5.90 -15.30
CA GLN A 57 6.08 -4.81 -14.34
C GLN A 57 7.48 -4.16 -14.31
N MET A 58 8.52 -4.98 -14.42
CA MET A 58 9.91 -4.52 -14.49
C MET A 58 10.14 -3.65 -15.73
N VAL A 59 9.67 -4.12 -16.90
CA VAL A 59 9.76 -3.37 -18.16
C VAL A 59 8.93 -2.09 -18.11
N ALA A 60 7.80 -2.09 -17.41
CA ALA A 60 6.99 -0.89 -17.17
C ALA A 60 7.65 0.12 -16.21
N GLY A 61 8.84 -0.18 -15.66
CA GLY A 61 9.63 0.76 -14.86
C GLY A 61 9.42 0.67 -13.36
N LEU A 62 8.87 -0.44 -12.83
CA LEU A 62 8.56 -0.56 -11.40
C LEU A 62 9.76 -0.24 -10.49
N LEU A 63 10.94 -0.83 -10.75
CA LEU A 63 12.14 -0.58 -9.93
C LEU A 63 12.62 0.87 -9.96
N PRO A 64 12.85 1.51 -11.13
CA PRO A 64 13.27 2.91 -11.13
C PRO A 64 12.22 3.84 -10.50
N SER A 65 10.92 3.54 -10.64
CA SER A 65 9.86 4.28 -9.93
C SER A 65 9.99 4.17 -8.41
N PHE A 66 10.28 2.98 -7.87
CA PHE A 66 10.50 2.79 -6.44
C PHE A 66 11.78 3.47 -5.96
N GLN A 67 12.86 3.39 -6.72
CA GLN A 67 14.12 4.07 -6.40
C GLN A 67 13.91 5.58 -6.30
N TYR A 68 13.24 6.17 -7.28
CA TYR A 68 12.93 7.59 -7.25
C TYR A 68 11.99 7.96 -6.09
N ASN A 69 11.01 7.11 -5.76
CA ASN A 69 10.15 7.33 -4.61
C ASN A 69 10.94 7.42 -3.30
N ILE A 70 11.93 6.54 -3.10
CA ILE A 70 12.82 6.55 -1.92
C ILE A 70 13.62 7.85 -1.85
N GLU A 71 14.16 8.32 -2.98
CA GLU A 71 14.91 9.57 -3.04
C GLU A 71 14.01 10.79 -2.74
N ALA A 72 12.83 10.83 -3.36
CA ALA A 72 11.86 11.90 -3.16
C ALA A 72 11.38 11.97 -1.70
N ILE A 73 11.09 10.82 -1.06
CA ILE A 73 10.66 10.81 0.34
C ILE A 73 11.81 11.18 1.29
N ALA A 74 13.05 10.77 1.00
CA ALA A 74 14.22 11.19 1.77
C ALA A 74 14.42 12.72 1.68
N ALA A 75 14.30 13.28 0.47
CA ALA A 75 14.36 14.72 0.25
C ALA A 75 13.25 15.47 1.00
N LEU A 76 12.03 14.94 1.05
CA LEU A 76 10.92 15.52 1.82
C LEU A 76 11.29 15.68 3.30
N HIS A 77 11.89 14.67 3.93
CA HIS A 77 12.20 14.68 5.36
C HIS A 77 13.29 15.68 5.76
N VAL A 78 14.12 16.12 4.80
CA VAL A 78 15.13 17.17 5.03
C VAL A 78 14.62 18.58 4.67
N THR A 79 13.37 18.72 4.25
CA THR A 79 12.74 20.05 4.14
C THR A 79 12.46 20.65 5.52
N LYS A 80 12.10 21.93 5.58
CA LYS A 80 11.68 22.58 6.82
C LYS A 80 10.46 21.85 7.42
N GLN A 81 9.43 21.62 6.60
CA GLN A 81 8.18 20.99 7.01
C GLN A 81 8.40 19.53 7.44
N GLY A 82 9.23 18.77 6.72
CA GLY A 82 9.57 17.39 7.09
C GLY A 82 10.25 17.30 8.45
N ARG A 83 11.21 18.19 8.74
CA ARG A 83 11.87 18.25 10.06
C ARG A 83 10.91 18.65 11.17
N GLU A 84 10.03 19.61 10.92
CA GLU A 84 9.00 20.03 11.89
C GLU A 84 8.04 18.88 12.21
N TRP A 85 7.58 18.14 11.19
CA TRP A 85 6.74 16.95 11.37
C TRP A 85 7.42 15.89 12.24
N MET A 86 8.68 15.55 11.95
CA MET A 86 9.43 14.58 12.75
C MET A 86 9.68 15.04 14.18
N ALA A 87 9.94 16.34 14.38
CA ALA A 87 10.11 16.91 15.72
C ALA A 87 8.80 16.87 16.53
N ASN A 88 7.65 17.08 15.88
CA ASN A 88 6.34 16.97 16.52
C ASN A 88 6.06 15.52 16.93
N LEU A 89 6.31 14.56 16.03
CA LEU A 89 6.13 13.13 16.33
C LEU A 89 6.98 12.67 17.52
N ALA A 90 8.18 13.22 17.69
CA ALA A 90 9.06 12.88 18.80
C ALA A 90 8.64 13.50 20.16
N LYS A 91 7.81 14.56 20.14
CA LYS A 91 7.43 15.32 21.33
C LYS A 91 5.98 15.09 21.77
N MET A 92 5.11 14.79 20.82
CA MET A 92 3.68 14.56 21.04
C MET A 92 3.41 13.08 21.35
N SER A 93 2.35 12.81 22.09
CA SER A 93 1.76 11.46 22.07
C SER A 93 1.21 11.14 20.68
N LEU A 94 1.04 9.85 20.38
CA LEU A 94 0.46 9.41 19.10
C LEU A 94 -0.95 10.00 18.87
N GLN A 95 -1.77 10.08 19.93
CA GLN A 95 -3.12 10.64 19.83
C GLN A 95 -3.09 12.14 19.50
N GLU A 96 -2.23 12.92 20.16
CA GLU A 96 -2.06 14.35 19.87
C GLU A 96 -1.53 14.58 18.46
N TYR A 97 -0.55 13.78 18.03
CA TYR A 97 0.02 13.87 16.69
C TYR A 97 -1.02 13.59 15.59
N LEU A 98 -1.85 12.56 15.75
CA LEU A 98 -2.92 12.25 14.80
C LEU A 98 -3.97 13.36 14.74
N ALA A 99 -4.34 13.95 15.89
CA ALA A 99 -5.24 15.09 15.92
C ALA A 99 -4.65 16.32 15.21
N PHE A 100 -3.35 16.60 15.38
CA PHE A 100 -2.63 17.65 14.66
C PHE A 100 -2.55 17.38 13.15
N ARG A 101 -2.24 16.14 12.76
CA ARG A 101 -2.06 15.73 11.36
C ARG A 101 -3.39 15.73 10.59
N ASP A 102 -4.43 15.12 11.15
CA ASP A 102 -5.68 14.83 10.44
C ASP A 102 -6.78 15.86 10.76
N GLY A 103 -6.68 16.55 11.89
CA GLY A 103 -7.67 17.53 12.35
C GLY A 103 -8.01 18.61 11.33
N PRO A 104 -7.03 19.24 10.65
CA PRO A 104 -7.28 20.26 9.64
C PRO A 104 -8.11 19.80 8.42
N PHE A 105 -8.20 18.49 8.19
CA PHE A 105 -8.92 17.92 7.03
C PHE A 105 -10.34 17.46 7.38
N LYS A 106 -10.73 17.50 8.66
CA LYS A 106 -12.08 17.07 9.08
C LYS A 106 -13.17 17.91 8.42
N GLY A 107 -14.06 17.24 7.69
CA GLY A 107 -15.21 17.86 7.02
C GLY A 107 -14.91 18.47 5.65
N LEU A 108 -13.74 18.16 5.06
CA LEU A 108 -13.41 18.53 3.68
C LEU A 108 -13.81 17.47 2.64
N ASP A 109 -14.31 16.31 3.10
CA ASP A 109 -14.78 15.16 2.30
C ASP A 109 -16.20 14.73 2.71
#